data_AF-A0A837AY45-F1
#
_entry.id   AF-A0A837AY45-F1
#
_cell.length_a   1.000
_cell.length_b   1.000
_cell.length_c   1.000
_cell.angle_alpha   90.00
_cell.angle_beta   90.00
_cell.angle_gamma   90.00
#
_symmetry.space_group_name_H-M   'P 1'
#
loop_
_entity.id
_entity.type
_entity.pdbx_description
1 polymer ?
#
loop_
_entity_poly.entity_id
_entity_poly.type
_entity_poly.pdbx_seq_one_letter_code
_entity_poly.pdbx_strand_id
1 'polypeptide(L)'
;MLRFTLALCLSSRQLSDGALATHTLKQNFRQSKVALQKSRLRSQTQRSNFYVQQQLNREYGARQHIFAEGRRSMQGAAEDLMYDRAYRVGRRGGTAGQVYRTAKDRAAEMATARQLLQMQESTRRLMRKGRTQRTESFRVQKHKNW
;
A
#
# COMPACT_ATOMS: atom_id res chain seq x y z
N MET A 1 34.23 37.66 -1.22
CA MET A 1 35.43 37.01 -1.81
C MET A 1 34.96 35.91 -2.75
N LEU A 2 34.91 36.12 -4.07
CA LEU A 2 35.95 35.71 -5.07
C LEU A 2 36.22 34.19 -4.96
N ARG A 3 35.94 33.30 -5.93
CA ARG A 3 36.03 33.37 -7.40
C ARG A 3 35.17 32.30 -8.08
N PHE A 4 34.54 32.66 -9.19
CA PHE A 4 34.19 31.76 -10.28
C PHE A 4 35.49 31.26 -10.94
N THR A 5 35.73 29.95 -10.96
CA THR A 5 36.70 29.34 -11.87
C THR A 5 35.98 28.40 -12.81
N LEU A 6 35.64 28.99 -13.97
CA LEU A 6 35.34 28.32 -15.21
C LEU A 6 36.43 27.28 -15.53
N ALA A 7 36.05 26.01 -15.58
CA ALA A 7 36.78 24.98 -16.31
C ALA A 7 35.83 24.31 -17.31
N LEU A 8 35.21 25.14 -18.15
CA LEU A 8 34.66 24.73 -19.44
C LEU A 8 35.85 24.48 -20.36
N CYS A 9 36.47 23.31 -20.26
CA CYS A 9 37.32 22.78 -21.32
C CYS A 9 36.42 22.35 -22.49
N LEU A 10 35.83 23.33 -23.18
CA LEU A 10 35.34 23.17 -24.54
C LEU A 10 36.59 23.03 -25.41
N SER A 11 36.94 21.79 -25.72
CA SER A 11 38.01 21.48 -26.66
C SER A 11 37.69 22.15 -28.00
N SER A 12 38.43 23.20 -28.32
CA SER A 12 38.52 23.82 -29.63
C SER A 12 39.18 22.84 -30.59
N ARG A 13 38.44 21.86 -31.10
CA ARG A 13 38.83 21.13 -32.31
C ARG A 13 37.95 21.60 -33.45
N GLN A 14 38.52 22.57 -34.16
CA GLN A 14 38.40 22.77 -35.60
C GLN A 14 36.97 22.79 -36.14
N LEU A 15 36.45 24.02 -36.22
CA LEU A 15 35.53 24.45 -37.27
C LEU A 15 36.08 23.96 -38.62
N SER A 16 35.56 22.83 -39.08
CA SER A 16 35.56 22.48 -40.48
C SER A 16 34.31 23.14 -41.06
N ASP A 17 34.48 24.39 -41.47
CA ASP A 17 33.46 25.17 -42.19
C ASP A 17 33.22 24.50 -43.56
N GLY A 18 32.34 23.50 -43.55
CA GLY A 18 31.83 22.82 -44.73
C GLY A 18 30.35 22.52 -44.56
N ALA A 19 29.65 22.29 -45.68
CA ALA A 19 28.21 22.00 -45.72
C ALA A 19 27.76 20.86 -44.77
N LEU A 20 28.69 20.02 -44.30
CA LEU A 20 28.48 18.96 -43.31
C LEU A 20 28.30 19.46 -41.86
N ALA A 21 28.93 20.57 -41.45
CA ALA A 21 28.84 21.09 -40.07
C ALA A 21 27.46 21.71 -39.74
N THR A 22 26.77 22.26 -40.74
CA THR A 22 25.41 22.78 -40.56
C THR A 22 24.36 21.66 -40.52
N HIS A 23 24.64 20.53 -41.22
CA HIS A 23 23.82 19.32 -41.17
C HIS A 23 23.86 18.65 -39.79
N THR A 24 25.03 18.59 -39.15
CA THR A 24 25.19 18.04 -37.80
C THR A 24 24.51 18.92 -36.74
N LEU A 25 24.56 20.26 -36.86
CA LEU A 25 23.82 21.18 -35.98
C LEU A 25 22.30 20.99 -36.05
N LYS A 26 21.73 20.89 -37.26
CA LYS A 26 20.29 20.62 -37.43
C LYS A 26 19.89 19.25 -36.86
N GLN A 27 20.72 18.23 -37.03
CA GLN A 27 20.49 16.90 -36.43
C GLN A 27 20.56 16.93 -34.91
N ASN A 28 21.56 17.60 -34.32
CA ASN A 28 21.71 17.77 -32.87
C ASN A 28 20.50 18.50 -32.27
N PHE A 29 20.00 19.55 -32.93
CA PHE A 29 18.80 20.27 -32.50
C PHE A 29 17.55 19.38 -32.53
N ARG A 30 17.39 18.56 -33.58
CA ARG A 30 16.28 17.58 -33.67
C ARG A 30 16.37 16.53 -32.56
N GLN A 31 17.57 16.01 -32.28
CA GLN A 31 17.79 15.04 -31.20
C GLN A 31 17.49 15.64 -29.83
N SER A 32 17.91 16.89 -29.58
CA SER A 32 17.59 17.62 -28.35
C SER A 32 16.09 17.82 -28.17
N LYS A 33 15.37 18.21 -29.25
CA LYS A 33 13.90 18.33 -29.23
C LYS A 33 13.22 17.00 -28.93
N VAL A 34 13.65 15.90 -29.54
CA VAL A 34 13.13 14.54 -29.27
C VAL A 34 13.41 14.13 -27.82
N ALA A 35 14.62 14.43 -27.31
CA ALA A 35 14.97 14.14 -25.92
C ALA A 35 14.07 14.92 -24.94
N LEU A 36 13.79 16.19 -25.21
CA LEU A 36 12.88 17.02 -24.42
C LEU A 36 11.44 16.48 -24.43
N GLN A 37 10.93 16.08 -25.59
CA GLN A 37 9.59 15.47 -25.70
C GLN A 37 9.50 14.14 -24.93
N LYS A 38 10.52 13.27 -25.07
CA LYS A 38 10.61 12.02 -24.29
C LYS A 38 10.72 12.29 -22.78
N SER A 39 11.41 13.35 -22.38
CA SER A 39 11.51 13.76 -20.98
C SER A 39 10.15 14.20 -20.41
N ARG A 40 9.41 15.05 -21.14
CA ARG A 40 8.06 15.46 -20.76
C ARG A 40 7.11 14.27 -20.63
N LEU A 41 7.12 13.37 -21.62
CA LEU A 41 6.31 12.16 -21.60
C LEU A 41 6.61 11.31 -20.36
N ARG A 42 7.90 11.04 -20.08
CA ARG A 42 8.33 10.30 -18.88
C ARG A 42 7.85 10.96 -17.58
N SER A 43 7.96 12.28 -17.48
CA SER A 43 7.49 13.03 -16.30
C SER A 43 5.97 12.87 -16.11
N GLN A 44 5.19 12.99 -17.19
CA GLN A 44 3.74 12.80 -17.15
C GLN A 44 3.37 11.37 -16.74
N THR A 45 4.05 10.36 -17.29
CA THR A 45 3.89 8.95 -16.92
C THR A 45 4.24 8.68 -15.46
N GLN A 46 5.30 9.29 -14.94
CA GLN A 46 5.69 9.14 -13.53
C GLN A 46 4.63 9.74 -12.61
N ARG A 47 4.08 10.91 -12.95
CA ARG A 47 3.00 11.54 -12.18
C ARG A 47 1.73 10.69 -12.17
N SER A 48 1.32 10.15 -13.32
CA SER A 48 0.13 9.28 -13.38
C SER A 48 0.33 7.98 -12.61
N ASN A 49 1.50 7.34 -12.73
CA ASN A 49 1.84 6.14 -11.96
C ASN A 49 1.84 6.42 -10.45
N PHE A 50 2.38 7.57 -10.03
CA PHE A 50 2.38 7.98 -8.63
C PHE A 50 0.95 8.12 -8.09
N TYR A 51 0.05 8.76 -8.86
CA TYR A 51 -1.35 8.92 -8.47
C TYR A 51 -2.04 7.56 -8.28
N VAL A 52 -1.90 6.65 -9.24
CA VAL A 52 -2.46 5.29 -9.16
C VAL A 52 -1.91 4.54 -7.94
N GLN A 53 -0.60 4.63 -7.69
CA GLN A 53 0.03 4.00 -6.54
C GLN A 53 -0.48 4.59 -5.22
N GLN A 54 -0.66 5.92 -5.15
CA GLN A 54 -1.19 6.59 -3.97
C GLN A 54 -2.63 6.16 -3.68
N GLN A 55 -3.49 6.08 -4.71
CA GLN A 55 -4.86 5.61 -4.57
C GLN A 55 -4.92 4.17 -4.04
N LEU A 56 -4.16 3.25 -4.65
CA LEU A 56 -4.08 1.87 -4.18
C LEU A 56 -3.56 1.78 -2.74
N ASN A 57 -2.55 2.57 -2.37
CA ASN A 57 -2.06 2.59 -1.00
C ASN A 57 -3.14 3.02 0.00
N ARG A 58 -3.98 4.01 -0.34
CA ARG A 58 -5.11 4.44 0.50
C ARG A 58 -6.16 3.33 0.64
N GLU A 59 -6.57 2.73 -0.47
CA GLU A 59 -7.55 1.63 -0.47
C GLU A 59 -7.07 0.43 0.35
N TYR A 60 -5.81 0.02 0.17
CA TYR A 60 -5.21 -1.05 0.96
C TYR A 60 -5.06 -0.67 2.43
N GLY A 61 -4.71 0.57 2.75
CA GLY A 61 -4.64 1.07 4.12
C GLY A 61 -6.00 0.97 4.83
N ALA A 62 -7.06 1.44 4.18
CA ALA A 62 -8.42 1.38 4.71
C ALA A 62 -8.87 -0.07 4.97
N ARG A 63 -8.61 -0.99 4.02
CA ARG A 63 -8.93 -2.42 4.20
C ARG A 63 -8.18 -3.04 5.37
N GLN A 64 -6.90 -2.71 5.52
CA GLN A 64 -6.08 -3.22 6.64
C GLN A 64 -6.60 -2.73 7.99
N HIS A 65 -7.09 -1.49 8.06
CA HIS A 65 -7.72 -0.96 9.27
C HIS A 65 -8.97 -1.76 9.66
N ILE A 66 -9.89 -1.94 8.71
CA ILE A 66 -11.14 -2.70 8.92
C ILE A 66 -10.82 -4.14 9.38
N PHE A 67 -9.86 -4.81 8.74
CA PHE A 67 -9.46 -6.15 9.16
C PHE A 67 -8.81 -6.17 10.54
N ALA A 68 -8.03 -5.15 10.91
CA ALA A 68 -7.43 -5.06 12.23
C ALA A 68 -8.49 -4.86 13.33
N GLU A 69 -9.49 -4.00 13.09
CA GLU A 69 -10.62 -3.80 14.00
C GLU A 69 -11.45 -5.07 14.17
N GLY A 70 -11.83 -5.71 13.04
CA GLY A 70 -12.57 -6.98 13.08
C GLY A 70 -11.81 -8.07 13.84
N ARG A 71 -10.49 -8.14 13.69
CA ARG A 71 -9.64 -9.08 14.47
C ARG A 71 -9.65 -8.80 15.95
N ARG A 72 -9.51 -7.54 16.36
CA ARG A 72 -9.59 -7.15 17.78
C ARG A 72 -10.95 -7.48 18.37
N SER A 73 -12.02 -7.24 17.62
CA SER A 73 -13.39 -7.58 18.03
C SER A 73 -13.57 -9.09 18.20
N MET A 74 -13.10 -9.92 17.24
CA MET A 74 -13.18 -11.38 17.34
C MET A 74 -12.36 -11.92 18.52
N GLN A 75 -11.16 -11.36 18.74
CA GLN A 75 -10.32 -11.73 19.88
C GLN A 75 -11.00 -11.37 21.21
N GLY A 76 -11.50 -10.14 21.35
CA GLY A 76 -12.21 -9.70 22.56
C GLY A 76 -13.45 -10.56 22.84
N ALA A 77 -14.26 -10.86 21.83
CA ALA A 77 -15.42 -11.73 21.98
C ALA A 77 -15.03 -13.16 22.39
N ALA A 78 -13.94 -13.71 21.83
CA ALA A 78 -13.43 -15.01 22.23
C ALA A 78 -12.94 -15.01 23.69
N GLU A 79 -12.22 -13.97 24.10
CA GLU A 79 -11.76 -13.79 25.47
C GLU A 79 -12.94 -13.65 26.45
N ASP A 80 -13.98 -12.89 26.09
CA ASP A 80 -15.17 -12.73 26.92
C ASP A 80 -15.90 -14.06 27.13
N LEU A 81 -16.01 -14.89 26.07
CA LEU A 81 -16.54 -16.25 26.16
C LEU A 81 -15.62 -17.16 27.00
N MET A 82 -14.30 -17.09 26.82
CA MET A 82 -13.35 -17.94 27.55
C MET A 82 -13.23 -17.60 29.04
N TYR A 83 -13.31 -16.33 29.41
CA TYR A 83 -13.10 -15.88 30.79
C TYR A 83 -14.40 -15.49 31.52
N ASP A 84 -15.53 -15.63 30.85
CA ASP A 84 -16.85 -15.37 31.38
C ASP A 84 -17.00 -13.92 31.91
N ARG A 85 -16.31 -12.99 31.24
CA ARG A 85 -16.14 -11.61 31.71
C ARG A 85 -17.47 -10.86 31.76
N ALA A 86 -18.30 -11.02 30.73
CA ALA A 86 -19.65 -10.46 30.67
C ALA A 86 -20.55 -10.98 31.81
N TYR A 87 -20.44 -12.26 32.16
CA TYR A 87 -21.22 -12.88 33.24
C TYR A 87 -20.79 -12.36 34.63
N ARG A 88 -19.48 -12.20 34.85
CA ARG A 88 -18.95 -11.64 36.11
C ARG A 88 -19.36 -10.18 36.34
N VAL A 89 -19.46 -9.38 35.27
CA VAL A 89 -19.93 -7.98 35.35
C VAL A 89 -21.42 -7.93 35.69
N GLY A 90 -22.25 -8.76 35.04
CA GLY A 90 -23.69 -8.83 35.35
C GLY A 90 -24.01 -9.25 36.79
N ARG A 91 -23.15 -10.08 37.40
CA ARG A 91 -23.32 -10.51 38.80
C ARG A 91 -22.99 -9.42 39.82
N ARG A 92 -22.08 -8.49 39.50
CA ARG A 92 -21.77 -7.33 40.36
C ARG A 92 -22.85 -6.25 40.32
N GLY A 93 -23.61 -6.15 39.22
CA GLY A 93 -24.68 -5.17 39.05
C GLY A 93 -26.03 -5.54 39.66
N GLY A 94 -26.13 -6.67 40.37
CA GLY A 94 -27.36 -7.10 41.05
C GLY A 94 -28.49 -7.60 40.15
N THR A 95 -28.32 -7.59 38.82
CA THR A 95 -29.33 -7.99 37.82
C THR A 95 -29.23 -9.46 37.38
N ALA A 96 -28.21 -10.19 37.81
CA ALA A 96 -28.05 -11.60 37.44
C ALA A 96 -28.96 -12.51 38.29
N GLY A 97 -30.18 -12.75 37.80
CA GLY A 97 -30.92 -13.96 38.13
C GLY A 97 -30.05 -15.19 37.86
N GLN A 98 -30.22 -16.24 38.67
CA GLN A 98 -29.47 -17.49 38.58
C GLN A 98 -29.67 -18.17 37.21
N VAL A 99 -28.92 -17.75 36.20
CA VAL A 99 -28.82 -18.49 34.94
C VAL A 99 -27.92 -19.69 35.23
N TYR A 100 -28.52 -20.85 35.43
CA TYR A 100 -27.82 -22.12 35.55
C TYR A 100 -27.26 -22.51 34.18
N ARG A 101 -25.95 -22.30 33.98
CA ARG A 101 -25.26 -22.85 32.81
C ARG A 101 -24.93 -24.31 33.04
N THR A 102 -25.27 -25.15 32.08
CA THR A 102 -24.86 -26.54 32.06
C THR A 102 -23.43 -26.66 31.51
N ALA A 103 -22.78 -27.80 31.75
CA ALA A 103 -21.49 -28.11 31.14
C ALA A 103 -21.55 -28.10 29.60
N LYS A 104 -22.73 -28.39 29.02
CA LYS A 104 -22.96 -28.34 27.56
C LYS A 104 -22.90 -26.91 27.02
N ASP A 105 -23.53 -25.97 27.72
CA ASP A 105 -23.51 -24.54 27.34
C ASP A 105 -22.09 -24.00 27.37
N ARG A 106 -21.32 -24.40 28.40
CA ARG A 106 -19.91 -24.03 28.52
C ARG A 106 -19.06 -24.60 27.38
N ALA A 107 -19.30 -25.85 27.01
CA ALA A 107 -18.61 -26.48 25.88
C ALA A 107 -18.92 -25.78 24.55
N ALA A 108 -20.18 -25.38 24.34
CA ALA A 108 -20.61 -24.63 23.17
C ALA A 108 -19.91 -23.27 23.06
N GLU A 109 -19.81 -22.52 24.16
CA GLU A 109 -19.09 -21.23 24.24
C GLU A 109 -17.60 -21.36 23.94
N MET A 110 -16.97 -22.40 24.50
CA MET A 110 -15.56 -22.67 24.24
C MET A 110 -15.34 -23.09 22.77
N ALA A 111 -16.28 -23.80 22.15
CA ALA A 111 -16.23 -24.10 20.72
C ALA A 111 -16.37 -22.83 19.87
N THR A 112 -17.29 -21.93 20.22
CA THR A 112 -17.45 -20.63 19.51
C THR A 112 -16.21 -19.76 19.67
N ALA A 113 -15.63 -19.69 20.87
CA ALA A 113 -14.38 -18.95 21.11
C ALA A 113 -13.23 -19.47 20.25
N ARG A 114 -13.06 -20.79 20.14
CA ARG A 114 -12.05 -21.39 19.24
C ARG A 114 -12.29 -21.03 17.78
N GLN A 115 -13.55 -21.06 17.32
CA GLN A 115 -13.88 -20.67 15.95
C GLN A 115 -13.55 -19.21 15.67
N LEU A 116 -13.87 -18.29 16.60
CA LEU A 116 -13.52 -16.88 16.49
C LEU A 116 -12.00 -16.66 16.40
N LEU A 117 -11.21 -17.38 17.21
CA LEU A 117 -9.75 -17.32 17.14
C LEU A 117 -9.21 -17.86 15.81
N GLN A 118 -9.80 -18.93 15.27
CA GLN A 118 -9.45 -19.44 13.93
C GLN A 118 -9.77 -18.41 12.83
N MET A 119 -10.91 -17.74 12.90
CA MET A 119 -11.28 -16.67 11.96
C MET A 119 -10.35 -15.44 12.09
N GLN A 120 -9.95 -15.09 13.31
CA GLN A 120 -8.97 -14.04 13.58
C GLN A 120 -7.59 -14.37 13.00
N GLU A 121 -7.20 -15.65 13.00
CA GLU A 121 -5.94 -16.12 12.44
C GLU A 121 -5.99 -16.19 10.90
N SER A 122 -7.10 -16.62 10.32
CA SER A 122 -7.27 -16.65 8.85
C SER A 122 -7.24 -15.23 8.27
N THR A 123 -7.90 -14.27 8.91
CA THR A 123 -7.83 -12.84 8.55
C THR A 123 -6.42 -12.28 8.69
N ARG A 124 -5.66 -12.64 9.74
CA ARG A 124 -4.22 -12.27 9.86
C ARG A 124 -3.40 -12.76 8.67
N ARG A 125 -3.61 -14.01 8.25
CA ARG A 125 -2.91 -14.61 7.10
C ARG A 125 -3.26 -13.89 5.79
N LEU A 126 -4.53 -13.52 5.61
CA LEU A 126 -4.97 -12.75 4.44
C LEU A 126 -4.32 -11.37 4.39
N MET A 127 -4.24 -10.67 5.53
CA MET A 127 -3.56 -9.37 5.63
C MET A 127 -2.07 -9.45 5.26
N ARG A 128 -1.37 -10.55 5.62
CA ARG A 128 0.06 -10.75 5.27
C ARG A 128 0.30 -10.84 3.76
N LYS A 129 -0.66 -11.35 2.99
CA LYS A 129 -0.58 -11.42 1.52
C LYS A 129 -0.85 -10.07 0.83
N GLY A 130 -1.08 -8.99 1.57
CA GLY A 130 -1.45 -7.69 1.00
C GLY A 130 -0.40 -7.04 0.10
N ARG A 131 0.90 -7.34 0.29
CA ARG A 131 1.98 -6.76 -0.54
C ARG A 131 1.91 -7.25 -1.99
N THR A 132 1.74 -8.55 -2.21
CA THR A 132 1.65 -9.15 -3.55
C THR A 132 0.38 -8.69 -4.26
N GLN A 133 -0.76 -8.70 -3.56
CA GLN A 133 -2.03 -8.22 -4.13
C GLN A 133 -1.96 -6.74 -4.55
N ARG A 134 -1.30 -5.89 -3.76
CA ARG A 134 -1.13 -4.46 -4.10
C ARG A 134 -0.31 -4.28 -5.37
N THR A 135 0.79 -5.03 -5.51
CA THR A 135 1.62 -4.98 -6.72
C THR A 135 0.91 -5.52 -7.95
N GLU A 136 0.10 -6.58 -7.81
CA GLU A 136 -0.71 -7.12 -8.90
C GLU A 136 -1.80 -6.13 -9.31
N SER A 137 -2.50 -5.53 -8.35
CA SER A 137 -3.53 -4.50 -8.60
C SER A 137 -2.94 -3.30 -9.34
N PHE A 138 -1.74 -2.86 -8.95
CA PHE A 138 -1.02 -1.79 -9.64
C PHE A 138 -0.67 -2.17 -11.08
N ARG A 139 -0.18 -3.39 -11.32
CA ARG A 139 0.09 -3.88 -12.69
C ARG A 139 -1.18 -3.89 -13.54
N VAL A 140 -2.29 -4.43 -13.02
CA VAL A 140 -3.57 -4.50 -13.74
C VAL A 140 -4.11 -3.11 -14.07
N GLN A 141 -4.12 -2.18 -13.11
CA GLN A 141 -4.58 -0.81 -13.37
C GLN A 141 -3.68 -0.07 -14.36
N LYS A 142 -2.36 -0.30 -14.30
CA LYS A 142 -1.44 0.23 -15.29
C LYS A 142 -1.74 -0.30 -16.70
N HIS A 143 -2.09 -1.57 -16.86
CA HIS A 143 -2.46 -2.13 -18.17
C HIS A 143 -3.83 -1.67 -18.69
N LYS A 144 -4.72 -1.16 -17.83
CA LYS A 144 -6.04 -0.64 -18.26
C LYS A 144 -6.02 0.84 -18.63
N ASN A 145 -5.09 1.61 -18.06
CA ASN A 145 -4.99 3.06 -18.26
C ASN A 145 -4.02 3.45 -19.40
N TRP A 146 -3.48 2.46 -20.11
CA TRP A 146 -2.50 2.56 -21.19
C TRP A 146 -2.96 1.68 -22.34
#